data_AF-A0A2A4LF46-F1
#
_entry.id   AF-A0A2A4LF46-F1
#
_cell.length_a   1.000
_cell.length_b   1.000
_cell.length_c   1.000
_cell.angle_alpha   90.00
_cell.angle_beta   90.00
_cell.angle_gamma   90.00
#
_symmetry.space_group_name_H-M   'P 1'
#
loop_
_entity.id
_entity.type
_entity.pdbx_description
1 polymer ?
#
loop_
_entity_poly.entity_id
_entity_poly.type
_entity_poly.pdbx_seq_one_letter_code
_entity_poly.pdbx_strand_id
1 'polypeptide(L)' 'TLVNISILGVGVSGTKYIDMQMGQKVVVMLPGVGKVAGEIRWTSEIGAGISFDNRYHHDGLLRDFINAIPQNGL' A
#
# COMPACT_ATOMS: atom_id res chain seq x y z
N THR A 1 7.05 5.91 2.96
CA THR A 1 7.09 4.83 3.96
C THR A 1 5.72 4.21 4.11
N LEU A 2 5.65 2.90 4.28
CA LEU A 2 4.40 2.19 4.59
C LEU A 2 3.98 2.49 6.02
N VAL A 3 2.72 2.87 6.25
CA VAL A 3 2.20 3.16 7.60
C VAL A 3 1.19 2.11 8.04
N ASN A 4 0.36 1.65 7.12
CA ASN A 4 -0.68 0.68 7.41
C ASN A 4 -0.95 -0.18 6.18
N ILE A 5 -1.24 -1.46 6.38
CA ILE A 5 -1.66 -2.36 5.32
C ILE A 5 -2.87 -3.17 5.80
N SER A 6 -3.80 -3.37 4.89
CA SER A 6 -4.98 -4.20 5.07
C SER A 6 -5.17 -5.06 3.83
N ILE A 7 -6.15 -5.95 3.92
CA ILE A 7 -6.52 -6.80 2.80
C ILE A 7 -7.06 -6.02 1.59
N LEU A 8 -7.55 -4.80 1.78
CA LEU A 8 -8.18 -3.97 0.76
C LEU A 8 -7.31 -2.82 0.27
N GLY A 9 -6.18 -2.57 0.92
CA GLY A 9 -5.38 -1.40 0.59
C GLY A 9 -4.27 -1.09 1.58
N VAL A 10 -3.62 0.04 1.32
CA VAL A 10 -2.40 0.46 1.98
C VAL A 10 -2.39 1.97 2.24
N GLY A 11 -1.92 2.36 3.41
CA GLY A 11 -1.59 3.74 3.77
C GLY A 11 -0.09 3.99 3.66
N VAL A 12 0.28 5.07 2.99
CA VAL A 12 1.68 5.49 2.82
C VAL A 12 1.89 6.91 3.35
N SER A 13 3.02 7.17 4.02
CA SER A 13 3.45 8.51 4.49
C SER A 13 4.76 8.94 3.86
N GLY A 14 4.98 10.26 3.75
CA GLY A 14 6.16 10.82 3.09
C GLY A 14 5.94 12.18 2.45
N THR A 15 7.03 12.94 2.34
CA THR A 15 7.04 14.36 1.90
C THR A 15 7.03 14.56 0.38
N LYS A 16 6.87 13.48 -0.42
CA LYS A 16 6.96 13.50 -1.89
C LYS A 16 5.67 13.14 -2.62
N TYR A 17 4.51 13.28 -1.97
CA TYR A 17 3.21 12.98 -2.59
C TYR A 17 2.52 14.19 -3.20
N ILE A 18 3.29 15.25 -3.49
CA ILE A 18 2.82 16.55 -4.00
C ILE A 18 1.99 16.40 -5.29
N ASP A 19 2.13 15.30 -6.03
CA ASP A 19 1.40 15.04 -7.28
C ASP A 19 0.42 13.84 -7.21
N MET A 20 0.07 13.35 -6.02
CA MET A 20 -0.95 12.30 -5.92
C MET A 20 -2.35 12.91 -6.01
N GLN A 21 -3.15 12.40 -6.95
CA GLN A 21 -4.54 12.83 -7.15
C GLN A 21 -5.50 11.71 -6.77
N MET A 22 -6.63 12.06 -6.14
CA MET A 22 -7.68 11.05 -5.90
C MET A 22 -8.17 10.45 -7.22
N GLY A 23 -8.46 9.14 -7.21
CA GLY A 23 -8.85 8.39 -8.40
C GLY A 23 -7.69 8.00 -9.32
N GLN A 24 -6.48 8.51 -9.06
CA GLN A 24 -5.30 8.13 -9.84
C GLN A 24 -4.98 6.65 -9.65
N LYS A 25 -4.74 5.97 -10.78
CA LYS A 25 -4.25 4.59 -10.80
C LYS A 25 -2.75 4.57 -10.56
N VAL A 26 -2.31 3.77 -9.61
CA VAL A 26 -0.92 3.66 -9.18
C VAL A 26 -0.50 2.20 -9.07
N VAL A 27 0.81 1.97 -9.14
CA VAL A 27 1.41 0.67 -8.81
C VAL A 27 2.28 0.87 -7.58
N VAL A 28 1.94 0.18 -6.50
CA VAL A 28 2.72 0.17 -5.26
C VAL A 28 3.63 -1.04 -5.22
N MET A 29 4.86 -0.83 -4.78
CA MET A 29 5.81 -1.89 -4.50
C MET A 29 5.66 -2.27 -3.03
N LEU A 30 5.17 -3.48 -2.76
CA LEU A 30 5.06 -4.03 -1.42
C LEU A 30 6.22 -5.03 -1.19
N PRO A 31 7.05 -4.83 -0.15
CA PRO A 31 8.10 -5.79 0.20
C PRO A 31 7.55 -7.21 0.36
N GLY A 32 8.22 -8.18 -0.27
CA GLY A 32 7.86 -9.61 -0.25
C GLY A 32 6.61 -10.04 -1.01
N VAL A 33 5.77 -9.08 -1.43
CA VAL A 33 4.59 -9.35 -2.28
C VAL A 33 4.88 -8.98 -3.74
N GLY A 34 5.61 -7.89 -3.96
CA GLY A 34 5.91 -7.35 -5.29
C GLY A 34 5.03 -6.16 -5.65
N LYS A 35 4.78 -5.99 -6.96
CA LYS A 35 3.98 -4.86 -7.49
C LYS A 35 2.50 -5.16 -7.34
N VAL A 36 1.74 -4.21 -6.79
CA VAL A 36 0.28 -4.29 -6.65
C VAL A 36 -0.34 -3.04 -7.26
N ALA A 37 -1.32 -3.22 -8.16
CA ALA A 37 -2.08 -2.13 -8.75
C ALA A 37 -3.16 -1.64 -7.78
N GLY A 38 -3.38 -0.33 -7.74
CA GLY A 38 -4.42 0.26 -6.91
C GLY A 38 -4.83 1.66 -7.35
N GLU A 39 -5.69 2.27 -6.55
CA GLU A 39 -6.24 3.59 -6.78
C GLU A 39 -6.12 4.45 -5.52
N ILE A 40 -5.69 5.71 -5.69
CA ILE A 40 -5.67 6.68 -4.60
C ILE A 40 -7.11 7.00 -4.17
N ARG A 41 -7.46 6.70 -2.92
CA ARG A 41 -8.78 6.96 -2.34
C ARG A 41 -8.84 8.20 -1.47
N TRP A 42 -7.71 8.60 -0.91
CA TRP A 42 -7.57 9.83 -0.15
C TRP A 42 -6.12 10.31 -0.17
N THR A 43 -5.93 11.61 0.01
CA THR A 43 -4.64 12.28 0.12
C THR A 43 -4.67 13.25 1.29
N SER A 44 -3.54 13.43 1.95
CA SER A 44 -3.31 14.45 2.98
C SER A 44 -1.89 15.00 2.86
N GLU A 45 -1.57 16.04 3.61
CA GLU A 45 -0.22 16.63 3.64
C GLU A 45 0.87 15.62 4.05
N ILE A 46 0.48 14.58 4.79
CA ILE A 46 1.41 13.62 5.38
C ILE A 46 1.37 12.24 4.69
N GLY A 47 0.45 12.01 3.76
CA GLY A 47 0.28 10.69 3.16
C GLY A 47 -0.86 10.52 2.17
N ALA A 48 -1.06 9.27 1.76
CA ALA A 48 -2.16 8.86 0.90
C ALA A 48 -2.63 7.44 1.23
N GLY A 49 -3.89 7.18 0.92
CA GLY A 49 -4.49 5.86 1.01
C GLY A 49 -4.77 5.29 -0.36
N ILE A 50 -4.43 4.02 -0.54
CA ILE A 50 -4.48 3.33 -1.82
C ILE A 50 -5.32 2.08 -1.64
N SER A 51 -6.40 1.96 -2.40
CA SER A 51 -7.19 0.72 -2.45
C SER A 51 -6.63 -0.19 -3.54
N PHE A 52 -6.44 -1.47 -3.23
CA PHE A 52 -5.96 -2.44 -4.22
C PHE A 52 -7.06 -2.76 -5.24
N ASP A 53 -6.68 -2.96 -6.49
CA ASP A 53 -7.60 -3.53 -7.48
C ASP A 53 -7.97 -4.96 -7.04
N ASN A 54 -9.27 -5.31 -7.04
CA ASN A 54 -9.88 -6.61 -6.66
C ASN A 54 -9.34 -7.87 -7.37
N ARG A 55 -8.26 -7.76 -8.15
CA ARG A 55 -7.63 -8.85 -8.89
C ARG A 55 -6.64 -9.66 -8.05
N TYR A 56 -6.30 -9.21 -6.85
CA TYR A 56 -5.51 -10.00 -5.93
C TYR A 56 -6.43 -10.80 -5.02
N HIS A 57 -6.33 -12.14 -5.07
CA HIS A 57 -6.96 -13.01 -4.08
C HIS A 57 -6.45 -12.60 -2.69
N HIS A 58 -7.35 -11.96 -1.97
CA HIS A 58 -7.16 -11.16 -0.78
C HIS A 58 -6.45 -11.92 0.37
N ASP A 59 -6.56 -13.23 0.41
CA ASP A 59 -6.12 -14.05 1.55
C ASP A 59 -4.60 -14.23 1.64
N GLY A 60 -3.89 -14.19 0.49
CA GLY A 60 -2.43 -14.39 0.45
C GLY A 60 -1.62 -13.14 0.77
N LEU A 61 -2.14 -11.97 0.40
CA LEU A 61 -1.36 -10.73 0.32
C LEU A 61 -0.93 -10.22 1.70
N LEU A 62 -1.84 -10.25 2.68
CA LEU A 62 -1.53 -9.87 4.06
C LEU A 62 -0.55 -10.85 4.70
N ARG A 63 -0.71 -12.14 4.42
CA ARG A 63 0.16 -13.20 4.93
C ARG A 63 1.57 -13.08 4.37
N ASP A 64 1.69 -12.89 3.07
CA ASP A 64 2.98 -12.72 2.38
C ASP A 64 3.69 -11.46 2.87
N PHE A 65 2.94 -10.37 3.07
CA PHE A 65 3.49 -9.15 3.66
C PHE A 65 3.98 -9.36 5.09
N ILE A 66 3.18 -9.95 5.99
CA ILE A 66 3.59 -10.23 7.37
C ILE A 66 4.84 -11.11 7.41
N ASN A 67 4.91 -12.13 6.56
CA ASN A 67 6.08 -13.02 6.47
C ASN A 67 7.33 -12.31 5.92
N ALA A 68 7.15 -11.22 5.16
CA ALA A 68 8.23 -10.47 4.56
C ALA A 68 8.80 -9.37 5.48
N ILE A 69 8.10 -9.01 6.56
CA ILE A 69 8.67 -8.13 7.60
C ILE A 69 9.71 -8.94 8.37
N PRO A 70 10.99 -8.50 8.43
CA PRO A 70 12.00 -9.17 9.25
C PRO A 70 11.50 -9.26 10.70
N GLN A 71 11.49 -10.46 11.29
CA GLN A 71 11.06 -10.66 12.69
C GLN A 71 12.00 -10.02 13.74
N ASN A 72 12.97 -9.21 13.32
CA ASN A 72 13.94 -8.55 14.18
C ASN A 72 13.68 -7.04 14.16
N GLY A 73 12.88 -6.55 15.11
CA GLY A 73 12.66 -5.12 15.29
C GLY A 73 11.44 -4.73 16.14
N LEU A 74 11.27 -5.36 17.31
CA LEU A 74 10.58 -4.77 18.46
C LEU A 74 11.63 -4.48 19.54
#